data_AF-A0A5S4FQ31-F1
#
_entry.id   AF-A0A5S4FQ31-F1
#
_cell.length_a   1.000
_cell.length_b   1.000
_cell.length_c   1.000
_cell.angle_alpha   90.00
_cell.angle_beta   90.00
_cell.angle_gamma   90.00
#
_symmetry.space_group_name_H-M   'P 1'
#
loop_
_entity.id
_entity.type
_entity.pdbx_description
1 polymer ?
#
loop_
_entity_poly.entity_id
_entity_poly.type
_entity_poly.pdbx_seq_one_letter_code
_entity_poly.pdbx_strand_id
1 'polypeptide(L)'
;MDTTRDLLIALARRYAFADLGALAPAAEIAEVCEFGHRLLSLDAEDFAAEAKVVPAELRRRARACHMPQTPREQPRGALESLRPAYGLLLEVIAVRWHRRELSPMIAAVHIASEYLPLLAFEPHLGHAGDPARWPAGLSATGSRFGVIGDRECDHTKSEQSATNRTLRVSTEPNEGWRAYFDRQHSQVAGALAVCVATCRNPCAAMDWVPPEPRADLQLRARTALAFADTPLVRLRHAAPVGHGFGVPSPEEVLDAWQRSRTALDKNPVGAAAVKDDDFPLPGLPSLFSAIAAAPIEPSTLLNGVSSHIVTLLERL
;
A
#
# COMPACT_ATOMS: atom_id res chain seq x y z
N MET A 1 30.06 -6.55 -22.85
CA MET A 1 29.07 -7.46 -22.25
C MET A 1 29.36 -8.77 -22.94
N ASP A 2 30.28 -9.56 -22.40
CA ASP A 2 30.98 -10.55 -23.21
C ASP A 2 30.67 -11.99 -22.76
N THR A 3 29.82 -12.17 -21.75
CA THR A 3 29.39 -13.48 -21.28
C THR A 3 27.88 -13.56 -20.98
N THR A 4 27.29 -14.76 -21.09
CA THR A 4 25.92 -15.05 -20.63
C THR A 4 25.72 -14.65 -19.17
N ARG A 5 26.75 -14.84 -18.33
CA ARG A 5 26.75 -14.44 -16.92
C ARG A 5 26.57 -12.93 -16.75
N ASP A 6 27.26 -12.11 -17.55
CA ASP A 6 27.09 -10.65 -17.51
C ASP A 6 25.67 -10.22 -17.84
N LEU A 7 25.03 -10.88 -18.81
CA LEU A 7 23.63 -10.64 -19.16
C LEU A 7 22.69 -10.96 -17.99
N LEU A 8 22.86 -12.13 -17.35
CA LEU A 8 22.03 -12.54 -16.21
C LEU A 8 22.21 -11.59 -15.02
N ILE A 9 23.45 -11.15 -14.75
CA ILE A 9 23.73 -10.14 -13.70
C ILE A 9 23.08 -8.80 -14.05
N ALA A 10 23.10 -8.39 -15.32
CA ALA A 10 22.43 -7.17 -15.76
C ALA A 10 20.91 -7.25 -15.59
N LEU A 11 20.29 -8.41 -15.88
CA LEU A 11 18.87 -8.65 -15.62
C LEU A 11 18.53 -8.58 -14.13
N ALA A 12 19.35 -9.21 -13.27
CA ALA A 12 19.19 -9.14 -11.82
C ALA A 12 19.22 -7.71 -11.31
N ARG A 13 20.22 -6.91 -11.73
CA ARG A 13 20.36 -5.49 -11.33
C ARG A 13 19.26 -4.58 -11.85
N ARG A 14 18.57 -4.99 -12.93
CA ARG A 14 17.37 -4.30 -13.45
C ARG A 14 16.07 -4.83 -12.85
N TYR A 15 16.14 -5.73 -11.87
CA TYR A 15 14.99 -6.36 -11.21
C TYR A 15 14.12 -7.18 -12.18
N ALA A 16 14.67 -7.62 -13.30
CA ALA A 16 13.95 -8.39 -14.33
C ALA A 16 13.80 -9.86 -13.90
N PHE A 17 13.20 -10.09 -12.73
CA PHE A 17 13.17 -11.40 -12.08
C PHE A 17 12.44 -12.46 -12.90
N ALA A 18 11.35 -12.12 -13.58
CA ALA A 18 10.62 -13.08 -14.43
C ALA A 18 11.49 -13.58 -15.59
N ASP A 19 12.11 -12.66 -16.34
CA ASP A 19 12.97 -13.00 -17.47
C ASP A 19 14.22 -13.76 -17.00
N LEU A 20 14.83 -13.32 -15.91
CA LEU A 20 15.99 -13.99 -15.32
C LEU A 20 15.64 -15.40 -14.82
N GLY A 21 14.48 -15.58 -14.21
CA GLY A 21 13.99 -16.88 -13.75
C GLY A 21 13.77 -17.86 -14.90
N ALA A 22 13.24 -17.38 -16.04
CA ALA A 22 13.06 -18.18 -17.24
C ALA A 22 14.40 -18.60 -17.90
N LEU A 23 15.44 -17.80 -17.70
CA LEU A 23 16.80 -18.04 -18.22
C LEU A 23 17.75 -18.63 -17.16
N ALA A 24 17.24 -18.96 -15.97
CA ALA A 24 18.07 -19.29 -14.82
C ALA A 24 18.89 -20.57 -15.08
N PRO A 25 20.21 -20.54 -14.87
CA PRO A 25 21.07 -21.71 -15.08
C PRO A 25 20.92 -22.78 -14.00
N ALA A 26 20.23 -22.48 -12.89
CA ALA A 26 20.00 -23.39 -11.77
C ALA A 26 18.63 -23.15 -11.13
N ALA A 27 18.02 -24.21 -10.60
CA ALA A 27 16.70 -24.15 -9.97
C ALA A 27 16.65 -23.20 -8.76
N GLU A 28 17.73 -23.11 -7.98
CA GLU A 28 17.82 -22.18 -6.85
C GLU A 28 17.70 -20.72 -7.30
N ILE A 29 18.28 -20.35 -8.44
CA ILE A 29 18.19 -18.98 -8.98
C ILE A 29 16.77 -18.72 -9.46
N ALA A 30 16.13 -19.70 -10.10
CA ALA A 30 14.73 -19.58 -10.53
C ALA A 30 13.78 -19.36 -9.33
N GLU A 31 13.96 -20.09 -8.23
CA GLU A 31 13.14 -19.95 -7.01
C GLU A 31 13.34 -18.57 -6.34
N VAL A 32 14.58 -18.05 -6.27
CA VAL A 32 14.82 -16.68 -5.78
C VAL A 32 14.21 -15.64 -6.71
N CYS A 33 14.24 -15.86 -8.03
CA CYS A 33 13.61 -14.98 -9.01
C CYS A 33 12.08 -14.97 -8.86
N GLU A 34 11.45 -16.12 -8.66
CA GLU A 34 10.02 -16.21 -8.40
C GLU A 34 9.62 -15.42 -7.14
N PHE A 35 10.40 -15.55 -6.06
CA PHE A 35 10.22 -14.76 -4.84
C PHE A 35 10.33 -13.25 -5.10
N GLY A 36 11.36 -12.82 -5.84
CA GLY A 36 11.52 -11.41 -6.23
C GLY A 36 10.40 -10.90 -7.13
N HIS A 37 9.90 -11.75 -8.04
CA HIS A 37 8.82 -11.41 -8.95
C HIS A 37 7.51 -11.17 -8.20
N ARG A 38 7.14 -12.06 -7.25
CA ARG A 38 5.97 -11.89 -6.38
C ARG A 38 5.99 -10.58 -5.62
N LEU A 39 7.13 -10.23 -5.02
CA LEU A 39 7.31 -8.93 -4.33
C LEU A 39 7.11 -7.75 -5.29
N LEU A 40 7.68 -7.82 -6.49
CA LEU A 40 7.59 -6.77 -7.50
C LEU A 40 6.18 -6.65 -8.14
N SER A 41 5.40 -7.74 -8.17
CA SER A 41 4.00 -7.74 -8.60
C SER A 41 3.04 -7.33 -7.48
N LEU A 42 3.55 -7.12 -6.26
CA LEU A 42 2.76 -6.80 -5.06
C LEU A 42 1.72 -7.88 -4.73
N ASP A 43 2.06 -9.14 -5.01
CA ASP A 43 1.20 -10.28 -4.68
C ASP A 43 1.34 -10.62 -3.19
N ALA A 44 0.69 -9.80 -2.35
CA ALA A 44 0.87 -9.80 -0.92
C ALA A 44 0.44 -11.11 -0.24
N GLU A 45 -0.39 -11.94 -0.89
CA GLU A 45 -0.83 -13.25 -0.39
C GLU A 45 0.33 -14.26 -0.41
N ASP A 46 1.22 -14.13 -1.40
CA ASP A 46 2.28 -15.08 -1.68
C ASP A 46 3.62 -14.76 -1.00
N PHE A 47 3.75 -13.60 -0.34
CA PHE A 47 5.00 -13.19 0.31
C PHE A 47 5.47 -14.13 1.43
N ALA A 48 4.53 -14.89 2.02
CA ALA A 48 4.79 -15.84 3.09
C ALA A 48 5.13 -17.26 2.60
N ALA A 49 5.16 -17.50 1.28
CA ALA A 49 5.51 -18.80 0.71
C ALA A 49 6.88 -19.29 1.19
N GLU A 50 7.02 -20.60 1.35
CA GLU A 50 8.31 -21.21 1.70
C GLU A 50 9.27 -21.17 0.51
N ALA A 51 10.24 -20.25 0.55
CA ALA A 51 11.35 -20.18 -0.40
C ALA A 51 12.68 -20.44 0.32
N LYS A 52 13.03 -21.70 0.59
CA LYS A 52 14.12 -22.05 1.53
C LYS A 52 15.49 -21.56 1.05
N VAL A 53 15.67 -21.42 -0.26
CA VAL A 53 16.91 -20.89 -0.89
C VAL A 53 17.05 -19.37 -0.69
N VAL A 54 15.99 -18.68 -0.31
CA VAL A 54 16.00 -17.24 -0.02
C VAL A 54 16.49 -17.00 1.42
N PRO A 55 17.47 -16.08 1.61
CA PRO A 55 17.97 -15.72 2.93
C PRO A 55 16.85 -15.43 3.93
N ALA A 56 16.98 -15.96 5.15
CA ALA A 56 15.95 -15.85 6.20
C ALA A 56 15.58 -14.40 6.52
N GLU A 57 16.54 -13.48 6.43
CA GLU A 57 16.32 -12.04 6.58
C GLU A 57 15.33 -11.48 5.56
N LEU A 58 15.52 -11.79 4.27
CA LEU A 58 14.64 -11.32 3.20
C LEU A 58 13.24 -11.92 3.35
N ARG A 59 13.16 -13.21 3.72
CA ARG A 59 11.87 -13.86 4.01
C ARG A 59 11.16 -13.21 5.20
N ARG A 60 11.87 -12.86 6.27
CA ARG A 60 11.27 -12.19 7.43
C ARG A 60 10.71 -10.82 7.04
N ARG A 61 11.46 -10.03 6.26
CA ARG A 61 11.02 -8.73 5.74
C ARG A 61 9.81 -8.84 4.80
N ALA A 62 9.79 -9.83 3.92
CA ALA A 62 8.63 -10.12 3.06
C ALA A 62 7.39 -10.51 3.88
N ARG A 63 7.54 -11.37 4.91
CA ARG A 63 6.45 -11.71 5.84
C ARG A 63 5.90 -10.49 6.59
N ALA A 64 6.72 -9.48 6.88
CA ALA A 64 6.22 -8.24 7.48
C ALA A 64 5.34 -7.40 6.53
N CYS A 65 5.45 -7.64 5.21
CA CYS A 65 4.63 -6.98 4.19
C CYS A 65 3.41 -7.83 3.77
N HIS A 66 3.33 -9.09 4.21
CA HIS A 66 2.29 -10.04 3.83
C HIS A 66 0.92 -9.64 4.38
N MET A 67 -0.12 -9.82 3.58
CA MET A 67 -1.50 -9.67 4.05
C MET A 67 -2.04 -11.03 4.51
N PRO A 68 -2.38 -11.22 5.79
CA PRO A 68 -2.84 -12.50 6.31
C PRO A 68 -4.04 -13.04 5.54
N GLN A 69 -4.03 -14.33 5.23
CA GLN A 69 -5.04 -15.01 4.41
C GLN A 69 -6.16 -15.62 5.24
N THR A 70 -5.99 -15.67 6.57
CA THR A 70 -7.03 -16.09 7.50
C THR A 70 -7.10 -15.18 8.73
N PRO A 71 -8.26 -15.11 9.41
CA PRO A 71 -8.40 -14.31 10.62
C PRO A 71 -7.39 -14.67 11.73
N ARG A 72 -6.93 -15.92 11.78
CA ARG A 72 -6.05 -16.44 12.84
C ARG A 72 -4.58 -16.51 12.45
N GLU A 73 -4.23 -16.20 11.22
CA GLU A 73 -2.85 -16.30 10.74
C GLU A 73 -1.90 -15.39 11.53
N GLN A 74 -0.72 -15.92 11.84
CA GLN A 74 0.35 -15.25 12.59
C GLN A 74 1.70 -15.50 11.88
N PRO A 75 2.62 -14.52 11.89
CA PRO A 75 2.44 -13.14 12.37
C PRO A 75 1.43 -12.35 11.53
N ARG A 76 0.88 -11.25 12.07
CA ARG A 76 -0.15 -10.42 11.40
C ARG A 76 0.34 -9.63 10.18
N GLY A 77 1.64 -9.66 9.87
CA GLY A 77 2.22 -9.01 8.69
C GLY A 77 1.83 -7.54 8.58
N ALA A 78 1.31 -7.15 7.41
CA ALA A 78 0.88 -5.78 7.11
C ALA A 78 -0.29 -5.28 7.99
N LEU A 79 -1.06 -6.18 8.63
CA LEU A 79 -2.10 -5.78 9.59
C LEU A 79 -1.53 -5.36 10.94
N GLU A 80 -0.31 -5.79 11.30
CA GLU A 80 0.37 -5.28 12.49
C GLU A 80 0.85 -3.85 12.25
N SER A 81 1.44 -3.59 11.08
CA SER A 81 1.86 -2.26 10.65
C SER A 81 1.95 -2.22 9.13
N LEU A 82 1.43 -1.15 8.53
CA LEU A 82 1.53 -0.93 7.08
C LEU A 82 2.91 -0.41 6.67
N ARG A 83 3.74 0.06 7.61
CA ARG A 83 5.01 0.73 7.31
C ARG A 83 5.97 -0.13 6.47
N PRO A 84 6.20 -1.43 6.76
CA PRO A 84 7.04 -2.28 5.89
C PRO A 84 6.47 -2.42 4.48
N ALA A 85 5.15 -2.59 4.36
CA ALA A 85 4.47 -2.69 3.07
C ALA A 85 4.58 -1.37 2.28
N TYR A 86 4.48 -0.22 2.94
CA TYR A 86 4.69 1.09 2.33
C TYR A 86 6.14 1.30 1.87
N GLY A 87 7.12 0.84 2.65
CA GLY A 87 8.52 0.84 2.20
C GLY A 87 8.71 -0.01 0.95
N LEU A 88 8.09 -1.20 0.88
CA LEU A 88 8.10 -2.03 -0.33
C LEU A 88 7.37 -1.35 -1.50
N LEU A 89 6.22 -0.71 -1.28
CA LEU A 89 5.50 0.05 -2.31
C LEU A 89 6.38 1.16 -2.90
N LEU A 90 7.09 1.92 -2.07
CA LEU A 90 8.04 2.95 -2.53
C LEU A 90 9.20 2.35 -3.33
N GLU A 91 9.77 1.22 -2.89
CA GLU A 91 10.81 0.51 -3.65
C GLU A 91 10.29 0.04 -5.01
N VAL A 92 9.08 -0.54 -5.06
CA VAL A 92 8.41 -0.96 -6.30
C VAL A 92 8.15 0.22 -7.22
N ILE A 93 7.64 1.34 -6.72
CA ILE A 93 7.40 2.55 -7.50
C ILE A 93 8.70 3.03 -8.14
N ALA A 94 9.79 3.10 -7.38
CA ALA A 94 11.09 3.51 -7.90
C ALA A 94 11.62 2.54 -8.97
N VAL A 95 11.56 1.23 -8.71
CA VAL A 95 11.99 0.20 -9.68
C VAL A 95 11.19 0.30 -10.98
N ARG A 96 9.85 0.39 -10.90
CA ARG A 96 8.97 0.48 -12.08
C ARG A 96 9.20 1.78 -12.85
N TRP A 97 9.43 2.90 -12.16
CA TRP A 97 9.79 4.17 -12.80
C TRP A 97 11.06 4.06 -13.65
N HIS A 98 12.14 3.53 -13.07
CA HIS A 98 13.42 3.38 -13.77
C HIS A 98 13.35 2.38 -14.94
N ARG A 99 12.47 1.39 -14.84
CA ARG A 99 12.16 0.45 -15.92
C ARG A 99 11.21 0.98 -16.99
N ARG A 100 10.66 2.20 -16.80
CA ARG A 100 9.61 2.79 -17.65
C ARG A 100 8.32 1.97 -17.70
N GLU A 101 8.01 1.26 -16.63
CA GLU A 101 6.82 0.43 -16.50
C GLU A 101 5.72 1.24 -15.77
N LEU A 102 5.19 2.24 -16.46
CA LEU A 102 4.37 3.27 -15.80
C LEU A 102 2.97 2.79 -15.41
N SER A 103 2.35 1.89 -16.16
CA SER A 103 1.06 1.29 -15.76
C SER A 103 1.13 0.56 -14.41
N PRO A 104 2.04 -0.43 -14.21
CA PRO A 104 2.18 -1.07 -12.89
C PRO A 104 2.72 -0.11 -11.81
N MET A 105 3.52 0.91 -12.18
CA MET A 105 3.91 1.95 -11.22
C MET A 105 2.69 2.73 -10.68
N ILE A 106 1.79 3.17 -11.56
CA ILE A 106 0.56 3.87 -11.18
C ILE A 106 -0.38 2.95 -10.39
N ALA A 107 -0.42 1.66 -10.72
CA ALA A 107 -1.15 0.68 -9.90
C ALA A 107 -0.61 0.62 -8.45
N ALA A 108 0.72 0.63 -8.26
CA ALA A 108 1.32 0.67 -6.93
C ALA A 108 1.00 1.97 -6.17
N VAL A 109 1.04 3.13 -6.85
CA VAL A 109 0.61 4.42 -6.28
C VAL A 109 -0.86 4.39 -5.85
N HIS A 110 -1.70 3.75 -6.66
CA HIS A 110 -3.11 3.62 -6.34
C HIS A 110 -3.35 2.70 -5.13
N ILE A 111 -2.68 1.54 -5.05
CA ILE A 111 -2.73 0.66 -3.87
C ILE A 111 -2.32 1.44 -2.61
N ALA A 112 -1.24 2.23 -2.69
CA ALA A 112 -0.85 3.09 -1.59
C ALA A 112 -1.99 4.04 -1.18
N SER A 113 -2.65 4.70 -2.14
CA SER A 113 -3.76 5.61 -1.83
C SER A 113 -4.94 4.95 -1.09
N GLU A 114 -5.26 3.68 -1.39
CA GLU A 114 -6.37 2.94 -0.77
C GLU A 114 -6.12 2.67 0.73
N TYR A 115 -4.87 2.36 1.10
CA TYR A 115 -4.50 2.03 2.48
C TYR A 115 -4.05 3.25 3.30
N LEU A 116 -3.86 4.41 2.66
CA LEU A 116 -3.29 5.60 3.28
C LEU A 116 -4.09 6.12 4.49
N PRO A 117 -5.44 6.06 4.49
CA PRO A 117 -6.22 6.29 5.69
C PRO A 117 -5.83 5.38 6.86
N LEU A 118 -5.66 4.07 6.64
CA LEU A 118 -5.32 3.13 7.71
C LEU A 118 -3.93 3.39 8.27
N LEU A 119 -2.98 3.82 7.42
CA LEU A 119 -1.67 4.27 7.85
C LEU A 119 -1.75 5.51 8.76
N ALA A 120 -2.68 6.44 8.48
CA ALA A 120 -2.94 7.57 9.37
C ALA A 120 -3.54 7.13 10.71
N PHE A 121 -4.41 6.11 10.71
CA PHE A 121 -5.01 5.59 11.94
C PHE A 121 -4.07 4.72 12.78
N GLU A 122 -3.00 4.18 12.20
CA GLU A 122 -2.10 3.22 12.86
C GLU A 122 -1.61 3.66 14.26
N PRO A 123 -1.19 4.92 14.51
CA PRO A 123 -0.78 5.37 15.85
C PRO A 123 -1.89 5.32 16.92
N HIS A 124 -3.16 5.36 16.51
CA HIS A 124 -4.31 5.34 17.43
C HIS A 124 -4.89 3.94 17.60
N LEU A 125 -4.82 3.11 16.55
CA LEU A 125 -5.25 1.71 16.59
C LEU A 125 -4.21 0.79 17.23
N GLY A 126 -2.91 1.13 17.10
CA GLY A 126 -1.80 0.23 17.41
C GLY A 126 -1.69 -0.95 16.44
N HIS A 127 -2.33 -0.83 15.27
CA HIS A 127 -2.33 -1.79 14.18
C HIS A 127 -2.84 -1.12 12.89
N ALA A 128 -2.75 -1.82 11.76
CA ALA A 128 -3.03 -1.27 10.44
C ALA A 128 -4.43 -1.64 9.91
N GLY A 129 -5.44 -1.48 10.77
CA GLY A 129 -6.84 -1.81 10.43
C GLY A 129 -7.20 -3.30 10.43
N ASP A 130 -6.56 -4.12 11.28
CA ASP A 130 -6.93 -5.52 11.52
C ASP A 130 -8.41 -5.66 11.95
N PRO A 131 -9.26 -6.34 11.16
CA PRO A 131 -10.66 -6.54 11.50
C PRO A 131 -10.93 -7.32 12.79
N ALA A 132 -9.94 -8.04 13.30
CA ALA A 132 -10.04 -8.74 14.58
C ALA A 132 -9.81 -7.83 15.81
N ARG A 133 -9.33 -6.60 15.59
CA ARG A 133 -8.85 -5.71 16.66
C ARG A 133 -9.55 -4.34 16.68
N TRP A 134 -10.65 -4.18 15.94
CA TRP A 134 -11.40 -2.93 15.92
C TRP A 134 -11.80 -2.47 17.34
N PRO A 135 -11.65 -1.17 17.67
CA PRO A 135 -12.00 -0.66 18.97
C PRO A 135 -13.52 -0.71 19.17
N ALA A 136 -13.96 -1.12 20.37
CA ALA A 136 -15.37 -1.22 20.72
C ALA A 136 -16.14 0.11 20.53
N GLY A 137 -15.44 1.25 20.58
CA GLY A 137 -16.00 2.58 20.31
C GLY A 137 -16.65 2.73 18.92
N LEU A 138 -16.18 1.99 17.90
CA LEU A 138 -16.81 2.01 16.58
C LEU A 138 -18.25 1.47 16.61
N SER A 139 -18.57 0.57 17.54
CA SER A 139 -19.91 -0.02 17.70
C SER A 139 -20.61 0.42 18.98
N ALA A 140 -20.13 1.50 19.63
CA ALA A 140 -20.75 2.03 20.84
C ALA A 140 -22.15 2.60 20.57
N THR A 141 -22.98 2.69 21.62
CA THR A 141 -24.29 3.33 21.54
C THR A 141 -24.15 4.75 20.99
N GLY A 142 -24.95 5.06 19.96
CA GLY A 142 -24.89 6.35 19.26
C GLY A 142 -23.87 6.39 18.11
N SER A 143 -23.09 5.33 17.87
CA SER A 143 -22.31 5.19 16.66
C SER A 143 -23.19 4.74 15.50
N ARG A 144 -22.98 5.36 14.33
CA ARG A 144 -23.60 4.96 13.05
C ARG A 144 -22.65 4.14 12.18
N PHE A 145 -21.42 3.90 12.63
CA PHE A 145 -20.42 3.14 11.86
C PHE A 145 -20.88 1.69 11.68
N GLY A 146 -20.99 1.24 10.43
CA GLY A 146 -21.53 -0.08 10.11
C GLY A 146 -23.04 -0.25 10.31
N VAL A 147 -23.80 0.83 10.53
CA VAL A 147 -25.27 0.78 10.54
C VAL A 147 -25.79 0.92 9.11
N ILE A 148 -26.41 -0.14 8.59
CA ILE A 148 -26.92 -0.18 7.21
C ILE A 148 -28.26 0.56 7.11
N GLY A 149 -28.37 1.44 6.12
CA GLY A 149 -29.61 2.16 5.80
C GLY A 149 -29.82 3.44 6.60
N ASP A 150 -28.85 3.82 7.45
CA ASP A 150 -28.87 5.10 8.14
C ASP A 150 -28.70 6.24 7.11
N ARG A 151 -29.69 7.14 7.03
CA ARG A 151 -29.73 8.25 6.07
C ARG A 151 -29.04 9.51 6.58
N GLU A 152 -28.77 9.57 7.89
CA GLU A 152 -28.07 10.67 8.54
C GLU A 152 -26.55 10.44 8.56
N CYS A 153 -26.11 9.21 8.26
CA CYS A 153 -24.70 8.87 8.05
C CYS A 153 -24.23 9.33 6.68
N ASP A 154 -23.05 9.97 6.63
CA ASP A 154 -22.42 10.43 5.37
C ASP A 154 -21.84 9.29 4.52
N HIS A 155 -21.71 8.09 5.08
CA HIS A 155 -21.28 6.92 4.32
C HIS A 155 -22.32 6.54 3.27
N THR A 156 -21.84 6.26 2.06
CA THR A 156 -22.61 5.61 1.00
C THR A 156 -23.11 4.24 1.45
N LYS A 157 -24.13 3.69 0.77
CA LYS A 157 -24.63 2.34 1.06
C LYS A 157 -23.54 1.26 0.97
N SER A 158 -22.60 1.41 0.03
CA SER A 158 -21.45 0.51 -0.12
C SER A 158 -20.53 0.60 1.09
N GLU A 159 -20.18 1.80 1.54
CA GLU A 159 -19.34 2.00 2.71
C GLU A 159 -20.03 1.51 3.99
N GLN A 160 -21.34 1.74 4.16
CA GLN A 160 -22.12 1.20 5.28
C GLN A 160 -22.08 -0.33 5.30
N SER A 161 -22.19 -0.98 4.13
CA SER A 161 -22.09 -2.44 4.01
C SER A 161 -20.68 -2.96 4.34
N ALA A 162 -19.64 -2.31 3.82
CA ALA A 162 -18.25 -2.67 4.08
C ALA A 162 -17.87 -2.49 5.56
N THR A 163 -18.26 -1.35 6.17
CA THR A 163 -18.04 -1.06 7.59
C THR A 163 -18.88 -1.95 8.50
N ASN A 164 -20.08 -2.38 8.09
CA ASN A 164 -20.83 -3.39 8.84
C ASN A 164 -20.08 -4.74 8.85
N ARG A 165 -19.59 -5.15 7.67
CA ARG A 165 -18.94 -6.46 7.51
C ARG A 165 -17.59 -6.52 8.23
N THR A 166 -16.78 -5.48 8.16
CA THR A 166 -15.45 -5.47 8.81
C THR A 166 -15.54 -5.67 10.33
N LEU A 167 -16.64 -5.24 10.97
CA LEU A 167 -16.86 -5.42 12.41
C LEU A 167 -17.11 -6.88 12.83
N ARG A 168 -17.39 -7.78 11.88
CA ARG A 168 -17.69 -9.20 12.16
C ARG A 168 -16.85 -10.20 11.37
N VAL A 169 -16.15 -9.75 10.32
CA VAL A 169 -15.46 -10.62 9.35
C VAL A 169 -14.40 -11.52 9.99
N SER A 170 -13.82 -11.13 11.12
CA SER A 170 -12.86 -11.93 11.89
C SER A 170 -13.45 -13.25 12.44
N THR A 171 -14.78 -13.35 12.48
CA THR A 171 -15.53 -14.55 12.91
C THR A 171 -16.27 -15.23 11.76
N GLU A 172 -16.24 -14.66 10.55
CA GLU A 172 -16.78 -15.27 9.33
C GLU A 172 -15.84 -16.39 8.82
N PRO A 173 -16.32 -17.30 7.95
CA PRO A 173 -15.44 -18.25 7.25
C PRO A 173 -14.33 -17.54 6.46
N ASN A 174 -13.24 -18.26 6.17
CA ASN A 174 -12.05 -17.71 5.49
C ASN A 174 -12.36 -17.02 4.15
N GLU A 175 -13.38 -17.46 3.42
CA GLU A 175 -13.83 -16.79 2.18
C GLU A 175 -14.31 -15.35 2.44
N GLY A 176 -14.95 -15.10 3.59
CA GLY A 176 -15.38 -13.77 3.97
C GLY A 176 -14.22 -12.84 4.30
N TRP A 177 -13.19 -13.37 4.95
CA TRP A 177 -11.93 -12.68 5.24
C TRP A 177 -11.22 -12.26 3.96
N ARG A 178 -11.05 -13.18 2.99
CA ARG A 178 -10.44 -12.87 1.69
C ARG A 178 -11.26 -11.84 0.91
N ALA A 179 -12.58 -12.01 0.87
CA ALA A 179 -13.47 -11.06 0.22
C ALA A 179 -13.41 -9.64 0.81
N TYR A 180 -13.06 -9.49 2.09
CA TYR A 180 -12.81 -8.18 2.71
C TYR A 180 -11.57 -7.52 2.11
N PHE A 181 -10.44 -8.24 2.02
CA PHE A 181 -9.20 -7.73 1.42
C PHE A 181 -9.29 -7.50 -0.09
N ASP A 182 -10.11 -8.29 -0.79
CA ASP A 182 -10.27 -8.13 -2.23
C ASP A 182 -11.09 -6.88 -2.61
N ARG A 183 -12.09 -6.54 -1.78
CA ARG A 183 -13.19 -5.66 -2.23
C ARG A 183 -13.60 -4.56 -1.27
N GLN A 184 -13.22 -4.64 -0.01
CA GLN A 184 -13.81 -3.81 1.05
C GLN A 184 -12.79 -3.00 1.85
N HIS A 185 -11.51 -3.36 1.87
CA HIS A 185 -10.48 -2.67 2.63
C HIS A 185 -10.44 -1.17 2.30
N SER A 186 -10.48 -0.80 1.01
CA SER A 186 -10.42 0.58 0.56
C SER A 186 -11.66 1.38 0.98
N GLN A 187 -12.84 0.75 0.95
CA GLN A 187 -14.09 1.36 1.42
C GLN A 187 -14.05 1.58 2.94
N VAL A 188 -13.53 0.64 3.71
CA VAL A 188 -13.40 0.77 5.17
C VAL A 188 -12.36 1.83 5.54
N ALA A 189 -11.21 1.84 4.87
CA ALA A 189 -10.16 2.85 5.03
C ALA A 189 -10.72 4.26 4.78
N GLY A 190 -11.39 4.45 3.64
CA GLY A 190 -12.06 5.71 3.29
C GLY A 190 -13.13 6.11 4.30
N ALA A 191 -14.00 5.17 4.69
CA ALA A 191 -15.06 5.42 5.66
C ALA A 191 -14.55 5.86 7.03
N LEU A 192 -13.46 5.26 7.53
CA LEU A 192 -12.79 5.68 8.77
C LEU A 192 -12.24 7.11 8.65
N ALA A 193 -11.57 7.42 7.55
CA ALA A 193 -11.10 8.78 7.31
C ALA A 193 -12.25 9.78 7.21
N VAL A 194 -13.36 9.45 6.55
CA VAL A 194 -14.55 10.31 6.51
C VAL A 194 -15.08 10.59 7.92
N CYS A 195 -15.20 9.55 8.76
CA CYS A 195 -15.68 9.69 10.14
C CYS A 195 -14.89 10.71 10.96
N VAL A 196 -13.57 10.74 10.82
CA VAL A 196 -12.72 11.67 11.59
C VAL A 196 -12.52 13.01 10.87
N ALA A 197 -12.45 13.02 9.53
CA ALA A 197 -11.96 14.15 8.74
C ALA A 197 -13.04 15.10 8.24
N THR A 198 -14.16 14.57 7.74
CA THR A 198 -15.08 15.30 6.86
C THR A 198 -16.56 15.07 7.14
N CYS A 199 -16.91 14.20 8.10
CA CYS A 199 -18.29 13.91 8.46
C CYS A 199 -19.03 15.18 8.92
N ARG A 200 -20.14 15.48 8.25
CA ARG A 200 -21.03 16.63 8.49
C ARG A 200 -21.99 16.39 9.64
N ASN A 201 -22.29 15.12 9.92
CA ASN A 201 -23.15 14.68 11.02
C ASN A 201 -22.39 13.70 11.95
N PRO A 202 -21.39 14.19 12.73
CA PRO A 202 -20.62 13.32 13.62
C PRO A 202 -21.50 12.52 14.57
N CYS A 203 -21.09 11.29 14.84
CA CYS A 203 -21.73 10.36 15.77
C CYS A 203 -20.66 9.76 16.70
N ALA A 204 -21.04 8.85 17.61
CA ALA A 204 -20.11 8.34 18.63
C ALA A 204 -18.95 7.48 18.08
N ALA A 205 -18.91 7.21 16.76
CA ALA A 205 -17.93 6.33 16.13
C ALA A 205 -16.47 6.69 16.42
N MET A 206 -16.15 7.97 16.59
CA MET A 206 -14.79 8.46 16.83
C MET A 206 -14.52 8.85 18.30
N ASP A 207 -15.48 8.63 19.20
CA ASP A 207 -15.39 9.12 20.58
C ASP A 207 -14.32 8.43 21.42
N TRP A 208 -13.85 7.26 20.98
CA TRP A 208 -12.73 6.55 21.58
C TRP A 208 -11.36 7.20 21.31
N VAL A 209 -11.25 8.13 20.35
CA VAL A 209 -10.03 8.92 20.11
C VAL A 209 -10.12 10.23 20.90
N PRO A 210 -9.23 10.51 21.88
CA PRO A 210 -9.31 11.74 22.66
C PRO A 210 -9.22 13.02 21.79
N PRO A 211 -9.83 14.16 22.18
CA PRO A 211 -9.96 15.33 21.32
C PRO A 211 -8.65 15.89 20.75
N GLU A 212 -7.60 16.02 21.57
CA GLU A 212 -6.31 16.55 21.11
C GLU A 212 -5.63 15.65 20.07
N PRO A 213 -5.39 14.34 20.34
CA PRO A 213 -4.92 13.40 19.32
C PRO A 213 -5.82 13.32 18.08
N ARG A 214 -7.13 13.54 18.22
CA ARG A 214 -8.10 13.50 17.11
C ARG A 214 -7.88 14.63 16.11
N ALA A 215 -7.46 15.82 16.54
CA ALA A 215 -7.22 16.95 15.64
C ALA A 215 -6.05 16.70 14.68
N ASP A 216 -4.97 16.08 15.17
CA ASP A 216 -3.84 15.65 14.33
C ASP A 216 -4.26 14.54 13.36
N LEU A 217 -4.97 13.51 13.85
CA LEU A 217 -5.53 12.44 13.02
C LEU A 217 -6.46 12.99 11.93
N GLN A 218 -7.29 13.98 12.26
CA GLN A 218 -8.19 14.65 11.33
C GLN A 218 -7.42 15.24 10.15
N LEU A 219 -6.29 15.89 10.42
CA LEU A 219 -5.46 16.52 9.38
C LEU A 219 -4.79 15.48 8.48
N ARG A 220 -4.24 14.42 9.07
CA ARG A 220 -3.58 13.33 8.34
C ARG A 220 -4.58 12.53 7.50
N ALA A 221 -5.74 12.18 8.06
CA ALA A 221 -6.83 11.51 7.35
C ALA A 221 -7.40 12.37 6.21
N ARG A 222 -7.58 13.69 6.42
CA ARG A 222 -8.01 14.60 5.35
C ARG A 222 -7.00 14.65 4.22
N THR A 223 -5.71 14.67 4.54
CA THR A 223 -4.64 14.67 3.53
C THR A 223 -4.57 13.34 2.77
N ALA A 224 -4.79 12.21 3.46
CA ALA A 224 -4.91 10.90 2.81
C ALA A 224 -6.07 10.83 1.82
N LEU A 225 -7.27 11.32 2.21
CA LEU A 225 -8.42 11.44 1.30
C LEU A 225 -8.11 12.34 0.11
N ALA A 226 -7.50 13.50 0.34
CA ALA A 226 -7.12 14.41 -0.72
C ALA A 226 -6.12 13.77 -1.70
N PHE A 227 -5.16 12.97 -1.21
CA PHE A 227 -4.20 12.24 -2.04
C PHE A 227 -4.89 11.26 -3.00
N ALA A 228 -5.86 10.48 -2.52
CA ALA A 228 -6.61 9.53 -3.34
C ALA A 228 -7.37 10.22 -4.49
N ASP A 229 -7.74 11.50 -4.32
CA ASP A 229 -8.41 12.33 -5.30
C ASP A 229 -7.48 13.11 -6.25
N THR A 230 -6.17 12.94 -6.11
CA THR A 230 -5.22 13.70 -6.93
C THR A 230 -5.19 13.24 -8.39
N PRO A 231 -4.77 14.13 -9.32
CA PRO A 231 -4.54 13.76 -10.72
C PRO A 231 -3.63 12.53 -10.91
N LEU A 232 -2.58 12.38 -10.08
CA LEU A 232 -1.67 11.25 -10.16
C LEU A 232 -2.39 9.91 -9.93
N VAL A 233 -3.18 9.80 -8.85
CA VAL A 233 -3.93 8.56 -8.54
C VAL A 233 -5.01 8.28 -9.60
N ARG A 234 -5.61 9.33 -10.16
CA ARG A 234 -6.61 9.23 -11.22
C ARG A 234 -6.05 8.75 -12.55
N LEU A 235 -4.73 8.79 -12.78
CA LEU A 235 -4.13 8.21 -13.98
C LEU A 235 -4.44 6.72 -14.14
N ARG A 236 -4.68 5.97 -13.04
CA ARG A 236 -5.14 4.57 -13.11
C ARG A 236 -6.43 4.42 -13.93
N HIS A 237 -7.31 5.42 -13.84
CA HIS A 237 -8.64 5.40 -14.45
C HIS A 237 -8.74 6.25 -15.71
N ALA A 238 -7.67 6.97 -16.10
CA ALA A 238 -7.66 7.92 -17.20
C ALA A 238 -7.68 7.29 -18.62
N ALA A 239 -7.90 5.97 -18.70
CA ALA A 239 -8.24 5.28 -19.94
C ALA A 239 -9.74 4.96 -20.15
N PRO A 240 -10.75 5.84 -19.92
CA PRO A 240 -12.14 5.43 -20.11
C PRO A 240 -12.77 5.83 -21.46
N VAL A 241 -12.32 6.82 -22.23
CA VAL A 241 -12.86 7.11 -23.59
C VAL A 241 -12.02 8.16 -24.32
N GLY A 242 -11.50 7.85 -25.51
CA GLY A 242 -10.86 8.82 -26.41
C GLY A 242 -9.84 8.23 -27.39
N HIS A 243 -8.71 7.71 -26.88
CA HIS A 243 -7.64 7.08 -27.69
C HIS A 243 -7.00 5.90 -26.91
N GLY A 244 -7.84 4.91 -26.58
CA GLY A 244 -7.71 3.97 -25.45
C GLY A 244 -6.62 2.89 -25.46
N PHE A 245 -5.34 3.26 -25.63
CA PHE A 245 -4.22 2.33 -25.39
C PHE A 245 -2.99 2.99 -24.72
N GLY A 246 -3.09 4.24 -24.27
CA GLY A 246 -1.96 4.98 -23.73
C GLY A 246 -1.53 4.49 -22.35
N VAL A 247 -0.37 3.83 -22.27
CA VAL A 247 0.44 3.83 -21.05
C VAL A 247 0.89 5.27 -20.81
N PRO A 248 0.69 5.86 -19.62
CA PRO A 248 1.07 7.25 -19.40
C PRO A 248 2.58 7.41 -19.64
N SER A 249 3.00 8.52 -20.23
CA SER A 249 4.40 8.84 -20.42
C SER A 249 5.04 9.33 -19.10
N PRO A 250 6.38 9.30 -18.97
CA PRO A 250 7.04 9.87 -17.79
C PRO A 250 6.67 11.35 -17.56
N GLU A 251 6.50 12.12 -18.65
CA GLU A 251 6.13 13.53 -18.60
C GLU A 251 4.69 13.70 -18.08
N GLU A 252 3.75 12.90 -18.58
CA GLU A 252 2.36 12.92 -18.10
C GLU A 252 2.25 12.57 -16.61
N VAL A 253 3.06 11.61 -16.15
CA VAL A 253 3.14 11.24 -14.73
C VAL A 253 3.69 12.40 -13.89
N LEU A 254 4.77 13.05 -14.33
CA LEU A 254 5.37 14.17 -13.60
C LEU A 254 4.45 15.40 -13.57
N ASP A 255 3.78 15.71 -14.67
CA ASP A 255 2.79 16.79 -14.73
C ASP A 255 1.58 16.52 -13.84
N ALA A 256 1.10 15.27 -13.82
CA ALA A 256 0.06 14.86 -12.89
C ALA A 256 0.54 14.96 -11.43
N TRP A 257 1.77 14.54 -11.14
CA TRP A 257 2.35 14.64 -9.80
C TRP A 257 2.51 16.10 -9.36
N GLN A 258 3.02 16.98 -10.23
CA GLN A 258 3.19 18.39 -9.90
C GLN A 258 1.85 19.06 -9.55
N ARG A 259 0.78 18.78 -10.30
CA ARG A 259 -0.57 19.26 -9.97
C ARG A 259 -1.09 18.66 -8.66
N SER A 260 -0.77 17.39 -8.40
CA SER A 260 -1.11 16.70 -7.15
C SER A 260 -0.44 17.36 -5.94
N ARG A 261 0.85 17.67 -6.02
CA ARG A 261 1.61 18.38 -4.98
C ARG A 261 0.97 19.73 -4.65
N THR A 262 0.63 20.53 -5.66
CA THR A 262 -0.05 21.83 -5.47
C THR A 262 -1.42 21.70 -4.82
N ALA A 263 -2.16 20.62 -5.13
CA ALA A 263 -3.47 20.35 -4.53
C ALA A 263 -3.34 19.90 -3.06
N LEU A 264 -2.27 19.18 -2.71
CA LEU A 264 -1.98 18.69 -1.36
C LEU A 264 -1.38 19.76 -0.44
N ASP A 265 -0.63 20.70 -0.99
CA ASP A 265 0.01 21.79 -0.26
C ASP A 265 -1.00 22.85 0.21
N LYS A 266 -1.81 22.44 1.19
CA LYS A 266 -2.87 23.22 1.84
C LYS A 266 -2.78 23.18 3.35
N ASN A 267 -1.92 22.33 3.90
CA ASN A 267 -1.74 22.16 5.33
C ASN A 267 -0.34 21.57 5.64
N PRO A 268 0.12 21.60 6.91
CA PRO A 268 1.46 21.12 7.28
C PRO A 268 1.78 19.66 6.90
N VAL A 269 0.79 18.77 6.91
CA VAL A 269 0.98 17.36 6.51
C VAL A 269 1.13 17.27 5.00
N GLY A 270 0.22 17.91 4.25
CA GLY A 270 0.25 17.92 2.79
C GLY A 270 1.45 18.64 2.19
N ALA A 271 1.99 19.66 2.88
CA ALA A 271 3.23 20.35 2.50
C ALA A 271 4.45 19.42 2.46
N ALA A 272 4.41 18.25 3.11
CA ALA A 272 5.47 17.26 2.96
C ALA A 272 5.62 16.75 1.51
N ALA A 273 4.55 16.82 0.70
CA ALA A 273 4.59 16.46 -0.72
C ALA A 273 5.46 17.40 -1.56
N VAL A 274 5.74 18.63 -1.10
CA VAL A 274 6.59 19.59 -1.86
C VAL A 274 8.08 19.47 -1.56
N LYS A 275 8.47 18.55 -0.67
CA LYS A 275 9.89 18.24 -0.45
C LYS A 275 10.52 17.67 -1.73
N ASP A 276 11.81 17.94 -1.89
CA ASP A 276 12.65 17.32 -2.90
C ASP A 276 13.56 16.32 -2.18
N ASP A 277 13.30 15.04 -2.39
CA ASP A 277 13.92 13.92 -1.65
C ASP A 277 14.58 12.91 -2.58
N ASP A 278 14.99 13.36 -3.79
CA ASP A 278 15.63 12.56 -4.86
C ASP A 278 14.82 11.32 -5.32
N PHE A 279 13.60 11.14 -4.81
CA PHE A 279 12.72 10.07 -5.20
C PHE A 279 12.13 10.37 -6.60
N PRO A 280 11.88 9.36 -7.45
CA PRO A 280 11.29 9.57 -8.78
C PRO A 280 10.01 10.41 -8.83
N LEU A 281 9.23 10.38 -7.76
CA LEU A 281 8.11 11.28 -7.51
C LEU A 281 8.46 12.11 -6.27
N PRO A 282 9.18 13.26 -6.43
CA PRO A 282 9.75 13.97 -5.29
C PRO A 282 8.70 14.34 -4.24
N GLY A 283 9.02 14.08 -2.98
CA GLY A 283 8.16 14.35 -1.83
C GLY A 283 7.13 13.25 -1.53
N LEU A 284 7.03 12.20 -2.35
CA LEU A 284 6.09 11.11 -2.09
C LEU A 284 6.43 10.31 -0.82
N PRO A 285 7.69 9.87 -0.57
CA PRO A 285 8.07 9.25 0.71
C PRO A 285 7.82 10.19 1.89
N SER A 286 8.13 11.48 1.71
CA SER A 286 7.90 12.52 2.70
C SER A 286 6.42 12.68 3.06
N LEU A 287 5.53 12.66 2.07
CA LEU A 287 4.08 12.71 2.28
C LEU A 287 3.58 11.49 3.06
N PHE A 288 3.99 10.28 2.66
CA PHE A 288 3.60 9.05 3.36
C PHE A 288 4.09 9.05 4.80
N SER A 289 5.33 9.51 5.03
CA SER A 289 5.88 9.66 6.38
C SER A 289 5.08 10.63 7.24
N ALA A 290 4.69 11.78 6.67
CA ALA A 290 3.90 12.79 7.37
C ALA A 290 2.50 12.27 7.75
N ILE A 291 1.85 11.52 6.85
CA ILE A 291 0.53 10.93 7.11
C ILE A 291 0.63 9.80 8.15
N ALA A 292 1.71 9.01 8.12
CA ALA A 292 1.96 7.94 9.09
C ALA A 292 2.36 8.44 10.48
N ALA A 293 2.73 9.73 10.61
CA ALA A 293 3.41 10.29 11.77
C ALA A 293 4.68 9.50 12.16
N ALA A 294 5.37 8.92 11.18
CA ALA A 294 6.56 8.12 11.35
C ALA A 294 7.38 8.08 10.05
N PRO A 295 8.71 7.90 10.10
CA PRO A 295 9.52 7.75 8.90
C PRO A 295 9.10 6.54 8.06
N ILE A 296 8.91 6.76 6.76
CA ILE A 296 8.68 5.73 5.75
C ILE A 296 9.58 6.05 4.57
N GLU A 297 10.58 5.20 4.39
CA GLU A 297 11.56 5.29 3.31
C GLU A 297 11.38 4.09 2.37
N PRO A 298 11.83 4.20 1.10
CA PRO A 298 11.92 3.04 0.22
C PRO A 298 12.66 1.90 0.91
N SER A 299 12.08 0.70 0.84
CA SER A 299 12.72 -0.51 1.32
C SER A 299 13.93 -0.85 0.44
N THR A 300 14.66 -1.88 0.87
CA THR A 300 15.79 -2.49 0.15
C THR A 300 15.57 -3.98 -0.03
N LEU A 301 14.31 -4.42 -0.05
CA LEU A 301 13.93 -5.82 -0.08
C LEU A 301 14.15 -6.40 -1.47
N LEU A 302 13.69 -5.72 -2.52
CA LEU A 302 13.97 -6.11 -3.91
C LEU A 302 15.46 -5.99 -4.22
N ASN A 303 16.12 -4.95 -3.72
CA ASN A 303 17.57 -4.79 -3.86
C ASN A 303 18.34 -5.95 -3.18
N GLY A 304 17.89 -6.38 -2.00
CA GLY A 304 18.43 -7.53 -1.30
C GLY A 304 18.26 -8.83 -2.09
N VAL A 305 17.08 -9.05 -2.69
CA VAL A 305 16.84 -10.21 -3.58
C VAL A 305 17.75 -10.17 -4.80
N SER A 306 17.82 -9.01 -5.49
CA SER A 306 18.71 -8.81 -6.64
C SER A 306 20.17 -9.10 -6.31
N SER A 307 20.66 -8.56 -5.19
CA SER A 307 22.04 -8.77 -4.72
C SER A 307 22.34 -10.24 -4.40
N HIS A 308 21.37 -10.95 -3.81
CA HIS A 308 21.49 -12.38 -3.55
C HIS A 308 21.58 -13.18 -4.86
N ILE A 309 20.75 -12.85 -5.85
CA ILE A 309 20.81 -13.51 -7.17
C ILE A 309 22.17 -13.26 -7.85
N VAL A 310 22.69 -12.03 -7.82
CA VAL A 310 24.02 -11.72 -8.36
C VAL A 310 25.09 -12.57 -7.67
N THR A 311 25.02 -12.73 -6.35
CA THR A 311 25.96 -13.57 -5.60
C THR A 311 25.90 -15.04 -6.02
N LEU A 312 24.69 -15.58 -6.29
CA LEU A 312 24.52 -16.94 -6.79
C LEU A 312 25.11 -17.10 -8.20
N LEU A 313 24.78 -16.17 -9.10
CA LEU A 313 25.33 -16.15 -10.47
C LEU A 313 26.85 -16.02 -10.48
N GLU A 314 27.43 -15.34 -9.48
CA GLU A 314 28.87 -15.15 -9.39
C GLU A 314 29.64 -16.41 -8.98
N ARG A 315 28.96 -17.39 -8.37
CA ARG A 315 29.52 -18.66 -7.93
C ARG A 315 29.49 -19.75 -8.99
N LEU A 316 28.75 -19.52 -10.09
CA LEU A 316 28.71 -20.38 -11.27
C LEU A 316 29.93 -20.14 -12.16
#